data_AF-A0A3S0BEM9-F1
#
_entry.id   AF-A0A3S0BEM9-F1
#
_cell.length_a   1.000
_cell.length_b   1.000
_cell.length_c   1.000
_cell.angle_alpha   90.00
_cell.angle_beta   90.00
_cell.angle_gamma   90.00
#
_symmetry.space_group_name_H-M   'P 1'
#
loop_
_entity.id
_entity.type
_entity.pdbx_description
1 polymer ?
#
loop_
_entity_poly.entity_id
_entity_poly.type
_entity_poly.pdbx_seq_one_letter_code
_entity_poly.pdbx_strand_id
1 'polypeptide(L)'
;MQKYIIIHPIRKNKKYSVLVWDKNKHKYVYHLSFGDIRYEHYKDKTPLNLYSHLNHLDKNRRRRLYYLRHKPTNDKNSARYWSNKYLW
;
A
#
# COMPACT_ATOMS: atom_id res chain seq x y z
N MET A 1 -15.23 14.24 4.00
CA MET A 1 -14.30 13.10 4.03
C MET A 1 -13.32 13.20 2.87
N GLN A 2 -12.05 12.79 3.05
CA GLN A 2 -11.10 12.60 1.95
C GLN A 2 -11.36 11.25 1.28
N LYS A 3 -11.38 11.25 -0.06
CA LYS A 3 -11.54 10.04 -0.89
C LYS A 3 -10.18 9.60 -1.40
N TYR A 4 -9.84 8.33 -1.23
CA TYR A 4 -8.58 7.74 -1.67
C TYR A 4 -8.84 6.67 -2.73
N ILE A 5 -7.99 6.61 -3.75
CA ILE A 5 -8.04 5.59 -4.81
C ILE A 5 -6.65 4.98 -4.97
N ILE A 6 -6.58 3.66 -4.99
CA ILE A 6 -5.35 2.92 -5.32
C ILE A 6 -5.29 2.76 -6.84
N ILE A 7 -4.14 3.09 -7.41
CA ILE A 7 -3.86 3.04 -8.84
C ILE A 7 -2.54 2.30 -9.12
N HIS A 8 -2.25 2.07 -10.40
CA HIS A 8 -0.95 1.61 -10.90
C HIS A 8 0.21 2.47 -10.35
N PRO A 9 1.42 1.90 -10.19
CA PRO A 9 2.53 2.62 -9.61
C PRO A 9 3.02 3.74 -10.52
N ILE A 10 3.06 4.95 -9.99
CA ILE A 10 3.65 6.10 -10.68
C ILE A 10 5.16 6.15 -10.47
N ARG A 11 5.67 5.69 -9.31
CA ARG A 11 7.10 5.70 -8.98
C ARG A 11 7.76 4.37 -9.30
N LYS A 12 8.98 4.42 -9.86
CA LYS A 12 9.81 3.25 -10.13
C LYS A 12 9.97 2.38 -8.87
N ASN A 13 9.94 1.07 -9.07
CA ASN A 13 10.09 0.04 -8.05
C ASN A 13 8.99 0.02 -6.97
N LYS A 14 7.90 0.79 -7.10
CA LYS A 14 6.75 0.71 -6.19
C LYS A 14 5.68 -0.19 -6.78
N LYS A 15 4.90 -0.82 -5.90
CA LYS A 15 3.77 -1.67 -6.31
C LYS A 15 2.56 -0.80 -6.66
N TYR A 16 2.22 0.15 -5.79
CA TYR A 16 0.99 0.94 -5.94
C TYR A 16 1.21 2.40 -5.64
N SER A 17 0.33 3.23 -6.18
CA SER A 17 0.20 4.63 -5.81
C SER A 17 -1.20 4.93 -5.30
N VAL A 18 -1.32 5.94 -4.45
CA VAL A 18 -2.59 6.41 -3.90
C VAL A 18 -2.84 7.81 -4.45
N LEU A 19 -4.01 8.02 -5.03
CA LEU A 19 -4.55 9.34 -5.32
C LEU A 19 -5.49 9.75 -4.19
N VAL A 20 -5.45 11.04 -3.84
CA VAL A 20 -6.40 11.64 -2.90
C VAL A 20 -7.20 12.72 -3.62
N TRP A 21 -8.51 12.77 -3.37
CA TRP A 21 -9.35 13.86 -3.86
C TRP A 21 -9.01 15.15 -3.09
N ASP A 22 -8.37 16.09 -3.79
CA ASP A 22 -8.14 17.44 -3.30
C ASP A 22 -9.41 18.26 -3.54
N LYS A 23 -10.04 18.68 -2.44
CA LYS A 23 -11.27 19.47 -2.49
C LYS A 23 -11.04 20.86 -3.06
N ASN A 24 -9.89 21.48 -2.78
CA ASN A 24 -9.60 22.85 -3.18
C ASN A 24 -9.32 22.92 -4.68
N LYS A 25 -8.63 21.90 -5.22
CA LYS A 25 -8.29 21.81 -6.65
C LYS A 25 -9.36 21.10 -7.48
N HIS A 26 -10.42 20.60 -6.83
CA HIS A 26 -11.47 19.79 -7.44
C HIS A 26 -10.93 18.67 -8.34
N LYS A 27 -9.86 17.99 -7.90
CA LYS A 27 -9.23 16.91 -8.68
C LYS A 27 -8.51 15.89 -7.81
N TYR A 28 -8.25 14.72 -8.38
CA TYR A 28 -7.34 13.76 -7.78
C TYR A 28 -5.89 14.24 -7.90
N VAL A 29 -5.16 14.19 -6.79
CA VAL A 29 -3.73 14.47 -6.76
C VAL A 29 -2.97 13.25 -6.27
N TYR A 30 -1.76 13.05 -6.80
CA TYR A 30 -0.86 12.04 -6.31
C TYR A 30 -0.55 12.30 -4.84
N HIS A 31 -0.78 11.28 -4.00
CA HIS A 31 -0.53 11.37 -2.57
C HIS A 31 0.80 10.71 -2.21
N LEU A 32 0.90 9.40 -2.44
CA LEU A 32 2.10 8.62 -2.13
C LEU A 32 2.14 7.30 -2.90
N SER A 33 3.25 6.58 -2.77
CA SER A 33 3.41 5.22 -3.29
C SER A 33 3.79 4.25 -2.17
N PHE A 34 3.36 3.00 -2.27
CA PHE A 34 3.60 1.96 -1.26
C PHE A 34 3.90 0.59 -1.88
N GLY A 35 4.47 -0.30 -1.06
CA GLY A 35 5.06 -1.56 -1.51
C GLY A 35 6.33 -1.38 -2.34
N ASP A 36 7.05 -2.46 -2.59
CA ASP A 36 8.21 -2.47 -3.47
C ASP A 36 8.21 -3.75 -4.32
N ILE A 37 8.34 -3.61 -5.64
CA ILE A 37 8.16 -4.72 -6.59
C ILE A 37 9.22 -5.82 -6.41
N ARG A 38 10.36 -5.48 -5.81
CA ARG A 38 11.50 -6.39 -5.62
C ARG A 38 11.30 -7.32 -4.43
N TYR A 39 10.26 -7.09 -3.62
CA TYR A 39 10.01 -7.85 -2.40
C TYR A 39 8.62 -8.48 -2.39
N GLU A 40 8.56 -9.66 -1.79
CA GLU A 40 7.33 -10.36 -1.47
C GLU A 40 6.54 -9.66 -0.36
N HIS A 41 5.30 -10.09 -0.20
CA HIS A 41 4.38 -9.60 0.84
C HIS A 41 3.39 -10.69 1.23
N TYR A 42 2.68 -10.49 2.34
CA TYR A 42 1.82 -11.54 2.89
C TYR A 42 0.68 -11.88 1.94
N LYS A 43 -0.14 -10.87 1.59
CA LYS A 43 -1.24 -11.03 0.66
C LYS A 43 -1.63 -9.69 0.08
N ASP A 44 -1.65 -9.57 -1.24
CA ASP A 44 -2.25 -8.45 -1.95
C ASP A 44 -3.76 -8.47 -1.74
N LYS A 45 -4.27 -7.43 -1.08
CA LYS A 45 -5.69 -7.18 -0.85
C LYS A 45 -6.14 -5.89 -1.52
N THR A 46 -5.28 -5.28 -2.36
CA THR A 46 -5.68 -4.09 -3.10
C THR A 46 -6.82 -4.43 -4.06
N PRO A 47 -7.69 -3.46 -4.41
CA PRO A 47 -8.73 -3.69 -5.41
C PRO A 47 -8.18 -4.09 -6.80
N LEU A 48 -6.93 -3.74 -7.10
CA LEU A 48 -6.28 -4.04 -8.38
C LEU A 48 -5.59 -5.41 -8.39
N ASN A 49 -5.09 -5.87 -7.24
CA ASN A 49 -4.50 -7.20 -7.05
C ASN A 49 -3.37 -7.57 -8.05
N LEU A 50 -2.63 -6.57 -8.54
CA LEU A 50 -1.62 -6.67 -9.59
C LEU A 50 -0.40 -7.52 -9.18
N TYR A 51 -0.08 -7.58 -7.89
CA TYR A 51 1.13 -8.24 -7.40
C TYR A 51 0.84 -9.53 -6.64
N SER A 52 -0.34 -10.13 -6.80
CA SER A 52 -0.71 -11.39 -6.15
C SER A 52 0.28 -12.54 -6.38
N HIS A 53 1.03 -12.54 -7.48
CA HIS A 53 2.11 -13.50 -7.75
C HIS A 53 3.30 -13.38 -6.77
N LEU A 54 3.41 -12.28 -6.03
CA LEU A 54 4.42 -12.05 -4.98
C LEU A 54 3.85 -12.29 -3.56
N ASN A 55 2.68 -12.95 -3.46
CA ASN A 55 2.08 -13.35 -2.19
C ASN A 55 2.82 -14.57 -1.63
N HIS A 56 3.42 -14.43 -0.44
CA HIS A 56 4.09 -15.55 0.20
C HIS A 56 3.16 -16.38 1.11
N LEU A 57 2.05 -15.79 1.60
CA LEU A 57 1.04 -16.42 2.46
C LEU A 57 1.51 -17.10 3.78
N ASP A 58 2.82 -17.13 4.07
CA ASP A 58 3.37 -17.48 5.40
C ASP A 58 2.83 -16.53 6.49
N LYS A 59 1.76 -16.98 7.15
CA LYS A 59 0.96 -16.23 8.12
C LYS A 59 1.73 -15.72 9.32
N ASN A 60 2.73 -16.45 9.78
CA ASN A 60 3.20 -16.30 11.15
C ASN A 60 4.58 -15.67 11.23
N ARG A 61 5.52 -16.03 10.37
CA ARG A 61 6.88 -15.51 10.50
C ARG A 61 7.02 -14.13 9.90
N ARG A 62 6.70 -13.98 8.61
CA ARG A 62 6.94 -12.73 7.87
C ARG A 62 5.98 -11.61 8.24
N ARG A 63 4.69 -11.91 8.39
CA ARG A 63 3.69 -10.94 8.82
C ARG A 63 4.00 -10.38 10.22
N ARG A 64 4.32 -11.26 11.18
CA ARG A 64 4.72 -10.85 12.53
C ARG A 64 5.99 -10.01 12.52
N LEU A 65 7.04 -10.46 11.83
CA LEU A 65 8.31 -9.71 11.73
C LEU A 65 8.11 -8.34 11.08
N TYR A 66 7.24 -8.26 10.08
CA TYR A 66 6.86 -6.99 9.46
C TYR A 66 6.23 -6.02 10.47
N TYR A 67 5.20 -6.46 11.22
CA TYR A 67 4.56 -5.61 12.23
C TYR A 67 5.48 -5.30 13.42
N LEU A 68 6.41 -6.19 13.79
CA LEU A 68 7.43 -5.89 14.81
C LEU A 68 8.36 -4.74 14.37
N ARG A 69 8.75 -4.72 13.08
CA ARG A 69 9.63 -3.68 12.53
C ARG A 69 8.90 -2.36 12.27
N HIS A 70 7.74 -2.44 11.62
CA HIS A 70 7.06 -1.26 11.10
C HIS A 70 5.98 -0.72 12.03
N LYS A 71 5.46 -1.55 12.95
CA LYS A 71 4.33 -1.24 13.83
C LYS A 71 3.01 -0.95 13.07
N PRO A 72 1.85 -1.27 13.65
CA PRO A 72 0.57 -0.80 13.11
C PRO A 72 0.52 0.74 13.09
N THR A 73 -0.27 1.30 12.19
CA THR A 73 -0.52 2.74 12.12
C THR A 73 -1.89 2.97 11.49
N ASN A 74 -2.54 4.06 11.89
CA ASN A 74 -3.79 4.55 11.32
C ASN A 74 -3.59 5.82 10.46
N ASP A 75 -2.34 6.27 10.31
CA ASP A 75 -2.01 7.47 9.55
C ASP A 75 -2.08 7.21 8.03
N LYS A 76 -3.19 7.62 7.42
CA LYS A 76 -3.46 7.51 5.97
C LYS A 76 -2.50 8.35 5.10
N ASN A 77 -1.72 9.25 5.70
CA ASN A 77 -0.67 10.01 5.02
C ASN A 77 0.65 9.24 4.91
N SER A 78 0.73 8.05 5.50
CA SER A 78 1.92 7.21 5.45
C SER A 78 1.80 6.05 4.47
N ALA A 79 2.88 5.76 3.72
CA ALA A 79 2.98 4.53 2.92
C ALA A 79 2.87 3.25 3.77
N ARG A 80 3.21 3.37 5.06
CA ARG A 80 3.09 2.30 6.05
C ARG A 80 1.63 1.89 6.27
N TYR A 81 0.71 2.84 6.46
CA TYR A 81 -0.71 2.51 6.61
C TYR A 81 -1.23 1.71 5.41
N TRP A 82 -0.92 2.15 4.19
CA TRP A 82 -1.38 1.47 2.97
C TRP A 82 -0.74 0.09 2.83
N SER A 83 0.54 -0.06 3.16
CA SER A 83 1.21 -1.37 3.18
C SER A 83 0.63 -2.30 4.25
N ASN A 84 0.42 -1.81 5.48
CA ASN A 84 -0.18 -2.55 6.60
C ASN A 84 -1.59 -3.03 6.27
N LYS A 85 -2.36 -2.22 5.54
CA LYS A 85 -3.76 -2.50 5.22
C LYS A 85 -3.92 -3.47 4.06
N TYR A 86 -3.09 -3.33 3.03
CA TYR A 86 -3.31 -4.01 1.75
C TYR A 86 -2.29 -5.07 1.39
N LEU A 87 -1.09 -5.07 1.97
CA LEU A 87 -0.03 -6.02 1.61
C LEU A 87 0.36 -6.95 2.76
N TRP A 88 0.15 -6.51 4.00
CA TRP A 88 0.49 -7.22 5.23
C TRP A 88 -0.75 -7.50 6.10
#